data_AF-A0A7Y0S2F5-F1
#
_entry.id   AF-A0A7Y0S2F5-F1
#
_cell.length_a   1.000
_cell.length_b   1.000
_cell.length_c   1.000
_cell.angle_alpha   90.00
_cell.angle_beta   90.00
_cell.angle_gamma   90.00
#
_symmetry.space_group_name_H-M   'P 1'
#
loop_
_entity.id
_entity.type
_entity.pdbx_description
1 polymer ?
#
loop_
_entity_poly.entity_id
_entity_poly.type
_entity_poly.pdbx_seq_one_letter_code
_entity_poly.pdbx_strand_id
1 'polypeptide(L)'
;SIAENVRSANTDSQSGLAIVEGVCIDVAQLNDQLDQSATAIEQVNRDSESIQTVTKMIDEIAEQTNLLALNAAIEAARAGEQGRGFAVVADEVRTLAHRTQSSVQDVVEIIEKLKGSTHNAVNMMTDSQRSANQVLDKAQDAGTALEAIAVQVQS
;
A
#
# COMPACT_ATOMS: atom_id res chain seq x y z
N SER A 1 17.87 33.10 44.85
CA SER A 1 19.09 33.94 44.70
C SER A 1 19.45 34.04 43.20
N ILE A 2 20.12 35.09 42.70
CA ILE A 2 20.50 35.19 41.26
C ILE A 2 21.27 33.93 40.81
N ALA A 3 22.19 33.44 41.65
CA ALA A 3 22.95 32.22 41.39
C ALA A 3 22.09 30.94 41.30
N GLU A 4 20.95 30.91 41.97
CA GLU A 4 20.00 29.80 41.94
C GLU A 4 19.20 29.81 40.63
N ASN A 5 18.78 30.99 40.17
CA ASN A 5 18.10 31.15 38.88
C ASN A 5 19.03 30.78 37.70
N VAL A 6 20.30 31.19 37.76
CA VAL A 6 21.34 30.80 36.78
C VAL A 6 21.51 29.28 36.75
N ARG A 7 21.61 28.64 37.91
CA ARG A 7 21.78 27.19 38.01
C ARG A 7 20.55 26.42 37.51
N SER A 8 19.35 26.94 37.78
CA SER A 8 18.09 26.39 37.25
C SER A 8 18.06 26.50 35.73
N ALA A 9 18.32 27.69 35.17
CA ALA A 9 18.31 27.92 33.73
C ALA A 9 19.32 27.02 32.99
N ASN A 10 20.50 26.79 33.56
CA ASN A 10 21.47 25.85 32.99
C ASN A 10 20.95 24.40 33.00
N THR A 11 20.35 23.97 34.12
CA THR A 11 19.74 22.63 34.24
C THR A 11 18.58 22.46 33.25
N ASP A 12 17.72 23.47 33.14
CA ASP A 12 16.57 23.46 32.23
C ASP A 12 17.02 23.42 30.77
N SER A 13 18.08 24.15 30.41
CA SER A 13 18.66 24.14 29.05
C SER A 13 19.27 22.79 28.69
N GLN A 14 20.01 22.17 29.63
CA GLN A 14 20.56 20.82 29.44
C GLN A 14 19.47 19.75 29.31
N SER A 15 18.42 19.85 30.13
CA SER A 15 17.24 18.98 30.04
C SER A 15 16.52 19.16 28.69
N GLY A 16 16.33 20.40 28.25
CA GLY A 16 15.77 20.71 26.94
C GLY A 16 16.59 20.13 25.79
N LEU A 17 17.92 20.21 25.86
CA LEU A 17 18.81 19.64 24.85
C LEU A 17 18.65 18.12 24.75
N ALA A 18 18.59 17.42 25.89
CA ALA A 18 18.36 15.98 25.91
C ALA A 18 16.99 15.59 25.32
N ILE A 19 15.95 16.40 25.55
CA ILE A 19 14.63 16.20 24.93
C ILE A 19 14.72 16.37 23.40
N VAL A 20 15.40 17.41 22.93
CA VAL A 20 15.62 17.66 21.50
C VAL A 20 16.38 16.51 20.84
N GLU A 21 17.45 16.01 21.46
CA GLU A 21 18.17 14.84 21.00
C GLU A 21 17.26 13.61 20.89
N GLY A 22 16.40 13.39 21.89
CA GLY A 22 15.38 12.34 21.85
C GLY A 22 14.43 12.48 20.67
N VAL A 23 13.92 13.68 20.40
CA VAL A 23 13.05 13.96 19.25
C VAL A 23 13.77 13.65 17.93
N CYS A 24 15.05 14.01 17.79
CA CYS A 24 15.83 13.70 16.59
C CYS A 24 15.95 12.18 16.35
N ILE A 25 16.16 11.40 17.42
CA ILE A 25 16.23 9.93 17.36
C ILE A 25 14.86 9.36 16.95
N ASP A 26 13.78 9.80 17.59
CA ASP A 26 12.42 9.31 17.31
C ASP A 26 12.01 9.61 15.87
N VAL A 27 12.35 10.78 15.35
CA VAL A 27 12.08 11.18 13.96
C VAL A 27 12.90 10.34 12.97
N ALA A 28 14.17 10.06 13.28
CA ALA A 28 14.99 9.18 12.44
C ALA A 28 14.40 7.76 12.37
N GLN A 29 13.94 7.24 13.51
CA GLN A 29 13.27 5.93 13.56
C GLN A 29 11.94 5.95 12.79
N LEU A 30 11.15 7.03 12.89
CA LEU A 30 9.92 7.19 12.12
C LEU A 30 10.18 7.14 10.61
N ASN A 31 11.23 7.82 10.14
CA ASN A 31 11.61 7.80 8.73
C ASN A 31 11.98 6.40 8.24
N ASP A 32 12.73 5.63 9.04
CA ASP A 32 13.06 4.22 8.74
C ASP A 32 11.79 3.35 8.67
N GLN A 33 10.85 3.52 9.61
CA GLN A 33 9.57 2.81 9.59
C GLN A 33 8.71 3.15 8.37
N LEU A 34 8.74 4.41 7.92
CA LEU A 34 8.05 4.85 6.70
C LEU A 34 8.70 4.22 5.47
N ASP A 35 10.02 4.13 5.39
CA ASP A 35 10.72 3.49 4.27
C ASP A 35 10.42 1.98 4.16
N GLN A 36 10.44 1.28 5.30
CA GLN A 36 10.05 -0.13 5.38
C GLN A 36 8.59 -0.35 4.94
N SER A 37 7.70 0.52 5.40
CA SER A 37 6.28 0.46 5.01
C SER A 37 6.10 0.72 3.51
N ALA A 38 6.92 1.58 2.90
CA ALA A 38 6.83 1.91 1.48
C ALA A 38 7.25 0.70 0.65
N THR A 39 8.34 0.05 1.05
CA THR A 39 8.81 -1.21 0.47
C THR A 39 7.74 -2.31 0.54
N ALA A 40 7.05 -2.44 1.68
CA ALA A 40 5.97 -3.42 1.84
C ALA A 40 4.78 -3.12 0.91
N ILE A 41 4.39 -1.84 0.76
CA ILE A 41 3.31 -1.44 -0.14
C ILE A 41 3.69 -1.64 -1.61
N GLU A 42 4.94 -1.37 -1.99
CA GLU A 42 5.44 -1.68 -3.33
C GLU A 42 5.38 -3.18 -3.65
N GLN A 43 5.62 -4.04 -2.66
CA GLN A 43 5.46 -5.47 -2.82
C GLN A 43 3.98 -5.84 -3.07
N VAL A 44 3.04 -5.24 -2.33
CA VAL A 44 1.60 -5.44 -2.57
C VAL A 44 1.21 -4.99 -3.98
N ASN A 45 1.77 -3.89 -4.48
CA ASN A 45 1.51 -3.44 -5.85
C ASN A 45 2.02 -4.45 -6.89
N ARG A 46 3.24 -4.98 -6.71
CA ARG A 46 3.81 -6.03 -7.57
C ARG A 46 2.98 -7.32 -7.54
N ASP A 47 2.54 -7.74 -6.36
CA ASP A 47 1.68 -8.92 -6.21
C ASP A 47 0.33 -8.70 -6.91
N SER A 48 -0.22 -7.49 -6.83
CA SER A 48 -1.46 -7.11 -7.52
C SER A 48 -1.34 -7.19 -9.04
N GLU A 49 -0.20 -6.77 -9.62
CA GLU A 49 0.09 -6.91 -11.06
C GLU A 49 0.20 -8.39 -11.48
N SER A 50 0.81 -9.23 -10.63
CA SER A 50 0.87 -10.67 -10.86
C SER A 50 -0.52 -11.30 -10.86
N ILE A 51 -1.38 -10.94 -9.88
CA ILE A 51 -2.77 -11.39 -9.84
C ILE A 51 -3.52 -10.92 -11.09
N GLN A 52 -3.34 -9.67 -11.53
CA GLN A 52 -3.97 -9.15 -12.76
C GLN A 52 -3.61 -9.99 -13.99
N THR A 53 -2.36 -10.44 -14.09
CA THR A 53 -1.90 -11.33 -15.18
C THR A 53 -2.59 -12.70 -15.12
N VAL A 54 -2.70 -13.29 -13.94
CA VAL A 54 -3.40 -14.57 -13.74
C VAL A 54 -4.89 -14.43 -14.06
N THR A 55 -5.54 -13.37 -13.57
CA THR A 55 -6.96 -13.11 -13.83
C THR A 55 -7.24 -12.94 -15.31
N LYS A 56 -6.36 -12.26 -16.06
CA LYS A 56 -6.47 -12.16 -17.53
C LYS A 56 -6.40 -13.53 -18.20
N MET A 57 -5.49 -14.41 -17.77
CA MET A 57 -5.40 -15.77 -18.30
C MET A 57 -6.68 -16.58 -18.03
N ILE A 58 -7.29 -16.42 -16.85
CA ILE A 58 -8.56 -17.08 -16.51
C ILE A 58 -9.69 -16.58 -17.41
N ASP A 59 -9.74 -15.27 -17.71
CA ASP A 59 -10.71 -14.69 -18.64
C ASP A 59 -10.59 -15.28 -20.05
N GLU A 60 -9.36 -15.37 -20.55
CA GLU A 60 -9.06 -15.99 -21.85
C GLU A 60 -9.47 -17.47 -21.89
N ILE A 61 -9.23 -18.23 -20.82
CA ILE A 61 -9.67 -19.64 -20.70
C ILE A 61 -11.19 -19.73 -20.67
N ALA A 62 -11.88 -18.84 -19.95
CA ALA A 62 -13.33 -18.83 -19.87
C ALA A 62 -13.95 -18.51 -21.23
N GLU A 63 -13.39 -17.56 -21.98
CA GLU A 63 -13.84 -17.24 -23.35
C GLU A 63 -13.62 -18.42 -24.31
N GLN A 64 -12.46 -19.07 -24.25
CA GLN A 64 -12.21 -20.29 -25.05
C GLN A 64 -13.18 -21.42 -24.68
N THR A 65 -13.48 -21.59 -23.40
CA THR A 65 -14.44 -22.58 -22.90
C THR A 65 -15.85 -22.27 -23.41
N ASN A 66 -16.25 -21.00 -23.43
CA ASN A 66 -17.51 -20.53 -23.99
C ASN A 66 -17.62 -20.85 -25.50
N LEU A 67 -16.56 -20.58 -26.27
CA LEU A 67 -16.50 -20.88 -27.70
C LEU A 67 -16.54 -22.40 -27.98
N LEU A 68 -15.84 -23.21 -27.17
CA LEU A 68 -15.90 -24.67 -27.26
C LEU A 68 -17.30 -25.20 -26.96
N ALA A 69 -17.96 -24.67 -25.93
CA ALA A 69 -19.34 -25.03 -25.58
C ALA A 69 -20.32 -24.66 -26.70
N LEU A 70 -20.16 -23.50 -27.32
CA LEU A 70 -20.97 -23.08 -28.47
C LEU A 70 -20.83 -24.05 -29.65
N ASN A 71 -19.60 -24.44 -30.00
CA ASN A 71 -19.35 -25.41 -31.06
C ASN A 71 -19.98 -26.77 -30.74
N ALA A 72 -19.91 -27.22 -29.48
CA ALA A 72 -20.55 -28.46 -29.04
C ALA A 72 -22.09 -28.38 -29.14
N ALA A 73 -22.69 -27.25 -28.78
CA ALA A 73 -24.13 -27.03 -28.91
C ALA A 73 -24.60 -27.06 -30.38
N ILE A 74 -23.81 -26.48 -31.30
CA ILE A 74 -24.08 -26.51 -32.75
C ILE A 74 -24.05 -27.97 -33.26
N GLU A 75 -23.02 -28.73 -32.89
CA GLU A 75 -22.90 -30.13 -33.35
C GLU A 75 -23.98 -31.03 -32.73
N ALA A 76 -24.36 -30.78 -31.48
CA ALA A 76 -25.48 -31.46 -30.83
C ALA A 76 -26.81 -31.20 -31.55
N ALA A 77 -27.07 -29.96 -31.97
CA ALA A 77 -28.25 -29.62 -32.77
C ALA A 77 -28.23 -30.34 -34.13
N ARG A 78 -27.05 -30.48 -34.75
CA ARG A 78 -26.87 -31.19 -36.02
C ARG A 78 -27.14 -32.70 -35.91
N ALA A 79 -26.84 -33.31 -34.77
CA ALA A 79 -27.11 -34.71 -34.47
C ALA A 79 -28.60 -35.01 -34.16
N GLY A 80 -29.46 -33.98 -34.05
CA GLY A 80 -30.89 -34.13 -33.80
C GLY A 80 -31.19 -34.79 -32.45
N GLU A 81 -32.09 -35.77 -32.43
CA GLU A 81 -32.49 -36.46 -31.18
C GLU A 81 -31.31 -37.14 -30.46
N GLN A 82 -30.30 -37.62 -31.19
CA GLN A 82 -29.13 -38.28 -30.60
C GLN A 82 -28.21 -37.29 -29.87
N GLY A 83 -28.30 -35.99 -30.19
CA GLY A 83 -27.48 -34.92 -29.59
C GLY A 83 -28.10 -34.28 -28.35
N ARG A 84 -29.34 -34.62 -27.96
CA ARG A 84 -30.07 -33.94 -26.87
C ARG A 84 -29.32 -33.89 -25.54
N GLY A 85 -28.69 -35.00 -25.14
CA GLY A 85 -27.90 -35.04 -23.90
C GLY A 85 -26.66 -34.14 -23.96
N PHE A 86 -25.98 -34.11 -25.12
CA PHE A 86 -24.83 -33.24 -25.35
C PHE A 86 -25.21 -31.76 -25.38
N ALA A 87 -26.38 -31.42 -25.91
CA ALA A 87 -26.89 -30.04 -25.94
C ALA A 87 -27.05 -29.47 -24.52
N VAL A 88 -27.61 -30.25 -23.58
CA VAL A 88 -27.78 -29.82 -22.18
C VAL A 88 -26.43 -29.59 -21.50
N VAL A 89 -25.46 -30.48 -21.73
CA VAL A 89 -24.11 -30.33 -21.17
C VAL A 89 -23.42 -29.09 -21.75
N ALA A 90 -23.55 -28.86 -23.06
CA ALA A 90 -22.97 -27.68 -23.71
C ALA A 90 -23.53 -26.37 -23.14
N ASP A 91 -24.84 -26.28 -22.91
CA ASP A 91 -25.46 -25.09 -22.30
C ASP A 91 -25.01 -24.87 -20.84
N GLU A 92 -24.83 -25.94 -20.06
CA GLU A 92 -24.32 -25.83 -18.69
C GLU A 92 -22.87 -25.33 -18.69
N VAL A 93 -22.00 -25.89 -19.55
CA VAL A 93 -20.61 -25.43 -19.69
C VAL A 93 -20.56 -23.96 -20.12
N ARG A 94 -21.42 -23.54 -21.04
CA ARG A 94 -21.54 -22.13 -21.47
C ARG A 94 -21.93 -21.21 -20.32
N THR A 95 -22.88 -21.66 -19.49
CA THR A 95 -23.31 -20.93 -18.29
C THR A 95 -22.18 -20.80 -17.27
N LEU A 96 -21.41 -21.87 -17.03
CA LEU A 96 -20.23 -21.82 -16.16
C LEU A 96 -19.16 -20.86 -16.70
N ALA A 97 -18.88 -20.90 -18.01
CA ALA A 97 -17.91 -20.01 -18.65
C ALA A 97 -18.29 -18.53 -18.44
N HIS A 98 -19.55 -18.17 -18.68
CA HIS A 98 -20.04 -16.81 -18.43
C HIS A 98 -19.97 -16.40 -16.95
N ARG A 99 -20.30 -17.30 -16.03
CA ARG A 99 -20.16 -17.03 -14.59
C ARG A 99 -18.70 -16.79 -14.20
N THR A 100 -17.77 -17.56 -14.76
CA THR A 100 -16.33 -17.36 -14.54
C THR A 100 -15.88 -15.99 -15.03
N GLN A 101 -16.28 -15.57 -16.25
CA GLN A 101 -15.97 -14.23 -16.77
C GLN A 101 -16.50 -13.11 -15.87
N SER A 102 -17.73 -13.24 -15.37
CA SER A 102 -18.30 -12.27 -14.42
C SER A 102 -17.48 -12.19 -13.14
N SER A 103 -17.06 -13.32 -12.57
CA SER A 103 -16.21 -13.33 -11.37
C SER A 103 -14.81 -12.77 -11.62
N VAL A 104 -14.23 -13.03 -12.80
CA VAL A 104 -12.97 -12.40 -13.22
C VAL A 104 -13.12 -10.88 -13.23
N GLN A 105 -14.20 -10.35 -13.80
CA GLN A 105 -14.46 -8.92 -13.84
C GLN A 105 -14.54 -8.31 -12.42
N ASP A 106 -15.23 -8.98 -11.50
CA ASP A 106 -15.31 -8.54 -10.10
C ASP A 106 -13.91 -8.51 -9.43
N VAL A 107 -13.07 -9.52 -9.71
CA VAL A 107 -11.69 -9.57 -9.21
C VAL A 107 -10.84 -8.44 -9.80
N VAL A 108 -10.98 -8.12 -11.09
CA VAL A 108 -10.29 -6.98 -11.72
C VAL A 108 -10.64 -5.67 -11.03
N GLU A 109 -11.92 -5.43 -10.71
CA GLU A 109 -12.33 -4.23 -9.98
C GLU A 109 -11.69 -4.14 -8.58
N ILE A 110 -11.57 -5.26 -7.88
CA ILE A 110 -10.91 -5.32 -6.57
C ILE A 110 -9.42 -4.99 -6.71
N ILE A 111 -8.73 -5.52 -7.72
CA ILE A 111 -7.32 -5.24 -7.99
C ILE A 111 -7.10 -3.75 -8.28
N GLU A 112 -7.94 -3.13 -9.10
CA GLU A 112 -7.83 -1.70 -9.40
C GLU A 112 -8.06 -0.82 -8.16
N LYS A 113 -9.01 -1.19 -7.29
CA LYS A 113 -9.20 -0.53 -5.98
C LYS A 113 -7.99 -0.70 -5.07
N LEU A 114 -7.36 -1.88 -5.07
CA LEU A 114 -6.15 -2.16 -4.28
C LEU A 114 -4.96 -1.32 -4.78
N LYS A 115 -4.77 -1.22 -6.11
CA LYS A 115 -3.75 -0.35 -6.72
C LYS A 115 -3.96 1.13 -6.38
N GLY A 116 -5.20 1.61 -6.44
CA GLY A 116 -5.52 2.98 -6.01
C GLY A 116 -5.22 3.21 -4.53
N SER A 117 -5.56 2.25 -3.66
CA SER A 117 -5.33 2.36 -2.21
C SER A 117 -3.85 2.34 -1.85
N THR A 118 -3.07 1.47 -2.49
CA THR A 118 -1.61 1.40 -2.30
C THR A 118 -0.92 2.67 -2.78
N HIS A 119 -1.31 3.21 -3.94
CA HIS A 119 -0.79 4.49 -4.43
C HIS A 119 -1.06 5.64 -3.45
N ASN A 120 -2.29 5.73 -2.92
CA ASN A 120 -2.63 6.73 -1.90
C ASN A 120 -1.79 6.57 -0.63
N ALA A 121 -1.55 5.34 -0.18
CA ALA A 121 -0.71 5.08 0.99
C ALA A 121 0.73 5.57 0.78
N VAL A 122 1.34 5.29 -0.38
CA VAL A 122 2.69 5.80 -0.72
C VAL A 122 2.75 7.33 -0.70
N ASN A 123 1.73 8.00 -1.26
CA ASN A 123 1.65 9.46 -1.24
C ASN A 123 1.58 10.02 0.19
N MET A 124 0.71 9.44 1.04
CA MET A 124 0.59 9.84 2.45
C MET A 124 1.90 9.64 3.21
N MET A 125 2.64 8.59 2.90
CA MET A 125 3.92 8.30 3.55
C MET A 125 5.02 9.25 3.11
N THR A 126 5.04 9.62 1.82
CA THR A 126 5.94 10.65 1.30
C THR A 126 5.70 12.01 1.98
N ASP A 127 4.43 12.38 2.18
CA ASP A 127 4.07 13.60 2.90
C ASP A 127 4.43 13.51 4.40
N SER A 128 4.30 12.32 4.99
CA SER A 128 4.71 12.07 6.38
C SER A 128 6.23 12.18 6.55
N GLN A 129 7.03 11.64 5.63
CA GLN A 129 8.49 11.80 5.62
C GLN A 129 8.89 13.28 5.47
N ARG A 130 8.22 14.03 4.59
CA ARG A 130 8.46 15.48 4.46
C ARG A 130 8.19 16.21 5.77
N SER A 131 7.09 15.89 6.44
CA SER A 131 6.71 16.49 7.73
C SER A 131 7.70 16.11 8.83
N ALA A 132 8.13 14.85 8.88
CA ALA A 132 9.15 14.36 9.79
C ALA A 132 10.48 15.12 9.63
N ASN A 133 10.93 15.33 8.39
CA ASN A 133 12.14 16.12 8.11
C ASN A 133 12.00 17.58 8.56
N GLN A 134 10.83 18.20 8.39
CA GLN A 134 10.59 19.55 8.93
C GLN A 134 10.61 19.61 10.46
N VAL A 135 10.19 18.52 11.14
CA VAL A 135 10.31 18.41 12.60
C VAL A 135 11.78 18.30 13.00
N LEU A 136 12.58 17.55 12.24
CA LEU A 136 14.02 17.41 12.47
C LEU A 136 14.75 18.76 12.37
N ASP A 137 14.49 19.53 11.31
CA ASP A 137 15.08 20.86 11.13
C ASP A 137 14.77 21.78 12.32
N LYS A 138 13.50 21.82 12.75
CA LYS A 138 13.06 22.63 13.90
C LYS A 138 13.65 22.16 15.22
N ALA A 139 13.79 20.84 15.41
CA ALA A 139 14.42 20.29 16.59
C ALA A 139 15.89 20.73 16.65
N GLN A 140 16.59 20.70 15.52
CA GLN A 140 17.99 21.11 15.43
C GLN A 140 18.18 22.62 15.69
N ASP A 141 17.27 23.47 15.18
CA ASP A 141 17.24 24.90 15.51
C ASP A 141 17.01 25.13 17.02
N ALA A 142 16.08 24.39 17.63
CA ALA A 142 15.80 24.47 19.06
C ALA A 142 17.01 24.00 19.90
N GLY A 143 17.68 22.93 19.50
CA GLY A 143 18.91 22.44 20.13
C GLY A 143 20.01 23.49 20.10
N THR A 144 20.23 24.12 18.96
CA THR A 144 21.22 25.21 18.79
C THR A 144 20.91 26.40 19.72
N ALA A 145 19.63 26.78 19.84
CA ALA A 145 19.22 27.85 20.73
C ALA A 145 19.43 27.51 22.22
N LEU A 146 19.12 26.27 22.62
CA LEU A 146 19.34 25.79 23.99
C LEU A 146 20.83 25.69 24.35
N GLU A 147 21.66 25.25 23.41
CA GLU A 147 23.11 25.22 23.57
C GLU A 147 23.68 26.63 23.76
N ALA A 148 23.22 27.60 22.97
CA ALA A 148 23.61 29.01 23.12
C ALA A 148 23.24 29.57 24.51
N ILE A 149 22.04 29.24 25.02
CA ILE A 149 21.61 29.64 26.37
C ILE A 149 22.51 29.00 27.42
N ALA A 150 22.77 27.70 27.32
CA ALA A 150 23.62 26.97 28.27
C ALA A 150 25.04 27.59 28.36
N VAL A 151 25.63 27.93 27.22
CA VAL A 151 26.94 28.60 27.15
C VAL A 151 26.90 29.99 27.81
N GLN A 152 25.87 30.79 27.53
CA GLN A 152 25.75 32.15 28.07
C GLN A 152 25.48 32.20 29.59
N VAL A 153 24.86 31.16 30.14
CA VAL A 153 24.62 31.03 31.58
C VAL A 153 25.88 30.58 32.33
N GLN A 154 26.84 29.97 31.62
CA GLN A 154 28.12 29.50 32.16
C GLN A 154 29.22 30.57 32.14
N SER A 155 29.10 31.59 31.28
CA SER A 155 30.01 32.74 31.16
C SER A 155 29.80 33.80 32.22
#